data_AF-A0A839Z6D0-F1
#
_entry.id   AF-A0A839Z6D0-F1
#
_cell.length_a   1.000
_cell.length_b   1.000
_cell.length_c   1.000
_cell.angle_alpha   90.00
_cell.angle_beta   90.00
_cell.angle_gamma   90.00
#
_symmetry.space_group_name_H-M   'P 1'
#
loop_
_entity.id
_entity.type
_entity.pdbx_description
1 polymer ?
#
loop_
_entity_poly.entity_id
_entity_poly.type
_entity_poly.pdbx_seq_one_letter_code
_entity_poly.pdbx_strand_id
1 'polypeptide(L)'
;MRRPIRAPIAAVLAALLACLPLLLLGALPAAAQAVFPNQGSVGLEPPPGMVEIPGVSGFENRGAQAAILILEVPAAAYDDVIASFRPEALQGKNITIENKRDFDLANGSKGMLFSGYQSVGAVALKKWILVARNDTTAAMVTVQFPEAATAGYSDAMIEAALRSLTFRAPPTQDEMLARLPFSIANMEGYHVLKVLGASAVLLVKGEGTGPDAVVEHPYFIASVARGDVREEERDSLAKRAIATVPGVKNLRIERGGPLRIGGQPGIEVIASAEEVQSGKPLKVAQWIRFSRGNYLRMVGVAPADSFDANFDAMRGLRDGIELR
;
A
#
# COMPACT_ATOMS: atom_id res chain seq x y z
N MET A 1 -57.62 -55.41 59.48
CA MET A 1 -56.18 -55.74 59.54
C MET A 1 -55.50 -55.08 58.33
N ARG A 2 -54.46 -54.26 58.57
CA ARG A 2 -53.48 -53.71 57.60
C ARG A 2 -53.93 -52.69 56.52
N ARG A 3 -53.91 -51.41 56.96
CA ARG A 3 -53.14 -50.22 56.50
C ARG A 3 -52.98 -49.87 55.00
N PRO A 4 -52.84 -48.56 54.68
CA PRO A 4 -53.49 -47.91 53.56
C PRO A 4 -52.58 -47.58 52.36
N ILE A 5 -53.26 -47.25 51.26
CA ILE A 5 -52.74 -46.69 50.01
C ILE A 5 -52.10 -45.33 50.24
N ARG A 6 -50.86 -45.16 49.79
CA ARG A 6 -50.27 -43.87 49.39
C ARG A 6 -49.40 -44.09 48.16
N ALA A 7 -49.61 -43.25 47.14
CA ALA A 7 -48.73 -43.09 46.00
C ALA A 7 -47.35 -42.55 46.43
N PRO A 8 -46.33 -42.72 45.58
CA PRO A 8 -45.52 -41.56 45.21
C PRO A 8 -45.13 -41.50 43.72
N ILE A 9 -44.85 -40.27 43.33
CA ILE A 9 -44.34 -39.72 42.06
C ILE A 9 -42.88 -40.12 41.86
N ALA A 10 -42.45 -40.53 40.65
CA ALA A 10 -41.13 -40.21 40.09
C ALA A 10 -40.95 -40.64 38.62
N ALA A 11 -40.58 -39.65 37.81
CA ALA A 11 -39.61 -39.70 36.71
C ALA A 11 -39.90 -40.59 35.48
N VAL A 12 -40.36 -39.90 34.44
CA VAL A 12 -40.42 -40.27 33.03
C VAL A 12 -39.05 -40.71 32.53
N LEU A 13 -38.92 -41.98 32.16
CA LEU A 13 -37.76 -42.57 31.50
C LEU A 13 -38.27 -43.54 30.42
N ALA A 14 -38.70 -42.99 29.29
CA ALA A 14 -39.13 -43.77 28.13
C ALA A 14 -39.05 -42.94 26.85
N ALA A 15 -37.98 -43.13 26.07
CA ALA A 15 -38.01 -43.25 24.61
C ALA A 15 -36.58 -43.36 24.08
N LEU A 16 -36.10 -44.60 24.07
CA LEU A 16 -35.00 -45.07 23.24
C LEU A 16 -35.40 -45.01 21.75
N LEU A 17 -34.39 -44.78 20.90
CA LEU A 17 -34.33 -45.03 19.45
C LEU A 17 -35.28 -44.25 18.52
N ALA A 18 -34.75 -43.19 17.91
CA ALA A 18 -34.95 -42.92 16.49
C ALA A 18 -33.87 -41.97 15.94
N CYS A 19 -33.08 -42.46 14.97
CA CYS A 19 -32.41 -41.72 13.90
C CYS A 19 -31.52 -40.52 14.28
N LEU A 20 -30.23 -40.78 14.55
CA LEU A 20 -29.17 -39.80 14.32
C LEU A 20 -28.44 -40.18 13.02
N PRO A 21 -28.63 -39.47 11.89
CA PRO A 21 -27.71 -39.61 10.78
C PRO A 21 -26.39 -38.95 11.19
N LEU A 22 -25.32 -39.73 11.10
CA LEU A 22 -23.94 -39.30 11.32
C LEU A 22 -23.60 -38.22 10.26
N LEU A 23 -23.71 -36.95 10.64
CA LEU A 23 -23.18 -35.81 9.87
C LEU A 23 -21.65 -35.84 9.97
N LEU A 24 -21.02 -36.70 9.19
CA LEU A 24 -19.65 -36.49 8.73
C LEU A 24 -19.67 -35.32 7.74
N LEU A 25 -19.74 -34.09 8.25
CA LEU A 25 -19.28 -32.94 7.48
C LEU A 25 -17.77 -33.13 7.31
N GLY A 26 -17.37 -33.63 6.15
CA GLY A 26 -15.99 -33.50 5.70
C GLY A 26 -15.66 -32.01 5.75
N ALA A 27 -14.75 -31.63 6.64
CA ALA A 27 -14.08 -30.35 6.55
C ALA A 27 -13.36 -30.35 5.20
N LEU A 28 -13.93 -29.67 4.20
CA LEU A 28 -13.19 -29.33 3.00
C LEU A 28 -11.92 -28.61 3.48
N PRO A 29 -10.72 -29.00 3.03
CA PRO A 29 -9.53 -28.23 3.34
C PRO A 29 -9.81 -26.80 2.90
N ALA A 30 -9.66 -25.83 3.81
CA ALA A 30 -9.71 -24.43 3.44
C ALA A 30 -8.71 -24.27 2.29
N ALA A 31 -9.20 -23.93 1.09
CA ALA A 31 -8.33 -23.62 -0.02
C ALA A 31 -7.39 -22.53 0.48
N ALA A 32 -6.09 -22.84 0.55
CA ALA A 32 -5.09 -21.86 0.94
C ALA A 32 -5.27 -20.68 -0.03
N GLN A 33 -5.60 -19.52 0.51
CA GLN A 33 -5.92 -18.36 -0.31
C GLN A 33 -4.65 -17.55 -0.49
N ALA A 34 -4.38 -17.11 -1.73
CA ALA A 34 -3.21 -16.29 -1.99
C ALA A 34 -3.17 -15.06 -1.07
N VAL A 35 -2.01 -14.84 -0.45
CA VAL A 35 -1.75 -13.71 0.44
C VAL A 35 -0.96 -12.66 -0.33
N PHE A 36 -1.39 -11.40 -0.24
CA PHE A 36 -0.79 -10.25 -0.91
C PHE A 36 0.00 -9.42 0.11
N PRO A 37 1.30 -9.70 0.32
CA PRO A 37 2.07 -9.05 1.37
C PRO A 37 2.20 -7.55 1.10
N ASN A 38 2.26 -6.77 2.18
CA ASN A 38 2.45 -5.31 2.13
C ASN A 38 1.43 -4.58 1.22
N GLN A 39 0.20 -5.11 1.13
CA GLN A 39 -0.88 -4.57 0.28
C GLN A 39 -0.53 -4.52 -1.22
N GLY A 40 0.48 -5.30 -1.67
CA GLY A 40 0.94 -5.33 -3.06
C GLY A 40 -0.09 -5.83 -4.08
N SER A 41 0.30 -5.81 -5.35
CA SER A 41 -0.51 -6.35 -6.46
C SER A 41 -0.19 -7.82 -6.77
N VAL A 42 0.90 -8.33 -6.19
CA VAL A 42 1.37 -9.72 -6.36
C VAL A 42 1.19 -10.49 -5.07
N GLY A 43 0.61 -11.69 -5.16
CA GLY A 43 0.39 -12.58 -4.04
C GLY A 43 0.67 -14.04 -4.39
N LEU A 44 0.83 -14.88 -3.37
CA LEU A 44 0.98 -16.33 -3.49
C LEU A 44 0.51 -17.03 -2.23
N GLU A 45 0.33 -18.33 -2.29
CA GLU A 45 0.12 -19.19 -1.12
C GLU A 45 1.48 -19.49 -0.46
N PRO A 46 1.77 -18.93 0.73
CA PRO A 46 3.06 -19.13 1.36
C PRO A 46 3.24 -20.60 1.79
N PRO A 47 4.45 -21.17 1.67
CA PRO A 47 4.74 -22.47 2.25
C PRO A 47 4.42 -22.55 3.75
N PRO A 48 4.07 -23.74 4.28
CA PRO A 48 3.77 -23.91 5.70
C PRO A 48 4.84 -23.33 6.63
N GLY A 49 4.39 -22.56 7.63
CA GLY A 49 5.27 -21.95 8.63
C GLY A 49 5.93 -20.64 8.21
N MET A 50 5.70 -20.16 6.98
CA MET A 50 6.07 -18.80 6.59
C MET A 50 4.97 -17.79 6.99
N VAL A 51 5.39 -16.60 7.42
CA VAL A 51 4.51 -15.48 7.80
C VAL A 51 4.93 -14.20 7.09
N GLU A 52 4.01 -13.25 6.92
CA GLU A 52 4.32 -11.96 6.28
C GLU A 52 5.38 -11.16 7.06
N ILE A 53 6.25 -10.46 6.32
CA ILE A 53 7.26 -9.55 6.88
C ILE A 53 6.64 -8.14 6.96
N PRO A 54 6.50 -7.54 8.16
CA PRO A 54 5.93 -6.19 8.27
C PRO A 54 6.73 -5.14 7.48
N GLY A 55 6.05 -4.40 6.60
CA GLY A 55 6.63 -3.33 5.79
C GLY A 55 7.51 -3.80 4.61
N VAL A 56 7.59 -5.11 4.36
CA VAL A 56 8.33 -5.69 3.23
C VAL A 56 7.37 -6.57 2.44
N SER A 57 7.41 -6.48 1.11
CA SER A 57 6.63 -7.36 0.24
C SER A 57 7.26 -8.78 0.25
N GLY A 58 6.89 -9.61 1.22
CA GLY A 58 7.42 -10.96 1.34
C GLY A 58 6.99 -11.73 2.58
N PHE A 59 7.53 -12.93 2.70
CA PHE A 59 7.29 -13.88 3.78
C PHE A 59 8.60 -14.39 4.36
N GLU A 60 8.59 -14.76 5.64
CA GLU A 60 9.74 -15.37 6.31
C GLU A 60 9.34 -16.54 7.21
N ASN A 61 10.26 -17.47 7.38
CA ASN A 61 10.30 -18.38 8.52
C ASN A 61 11.65 -18.21 9.21
N ARG A 62 11.66 -17.47 10.31
CA ARG A 62 12.89 -17.16 11.06
C ARG A 62 13.58 -18.41 11.61
N GLY A 63 12.81 -19.41 12.05
CA GLY A 63 13.36 -20.65 12.60
C GLY A 63 14.13 -21.47 11.58
N ALA A 64 13.66 -21.49 10.33
CA ALA A 64 14.34 -22.16 9.23
C ALA A 64 15.24 -21.24 8.40
N GLN A 65 15.36 -19.96 8.78
CA GLN A 65 16.09 -18.92 8.05
C GLN A 65 15.70 -18.85 6.56
N ALA A 66 14.42 -19.09 6.27
CA ALA A 66 13.86 -19.10 4.94
C ALA A 66 13.10 -17.81 4.65
N ALA A 67 13.18 -17.30 3.43
CA ALA A 67 12.49 -16.08 3.02
C ALA A 67 11.98 -16.15 1.58
N ILE A 68 10.86 -15.48 1.34
CA ILE A 68 10.32 -15.17 0.01
C ILE A 68 10.20 -13.66 -0.10
N LEU A 69 10.85 -13.06 -1.08
CA LEU A 69 10.79 -11.62 -1.36
C LEU A 69 10.16 -11.39 -2.72
N ILE A 70 9.26 -10.41 -2.79
CA ILE A 70 8.51 -10.05 -3.99
C ILE A 70 8.90 -8.62 -4.37
N LEU A 71 9.41 -8.46 -5.59
CA LEU A 71 9.66 -7.15 -6.20
C LEU A 71 8.70 -6.96 -7.37
N GLU A 72 7.95 -5.86 -7.36
CA GLU A 72 7.08 -5.44 -8.45
C GLU A 72 7.79 -4.38 -9.29
N VAL A 73 7.80 -4.56 -10.60
CA VAL A 73 8.37 -3.63 -11.58
C VAL A 73 7.38 -3.44 -12.74
N PRO A 74 7.51 -2.38 -13.57
CA PRO A 74 6.68 -2.23 -14.76
C PRO A 74 6.74 -3.45 -15.68
N ALA A 75 5.62 -3.85 -16.30
CA ALA A 75 5.60 -5.00 -17.22
C ALA A 75 6.62 -4.90 -18.37
N ALA A 76 6.95 -3.67 -18.80
CA ALA A 76 7.96 -3.41 -19.82
C ALA A 76 9.38 -3.85 -19.40
N ALA A 77 9.68 -3.93 -18.10
CA ALA A 77 10.98 -4.33 -17.58
C ALA A 77 11.16 -5.86 -17.53
N TYR A 78 10.16 -6.65 -17.93
CA TYR A 78 10.18 -8.11 -17.82
C TYR A 78 11.40 -8.76 -18.49
N ASP A 79 11.67 -8.38 -19.74
CA ASP A 79 12.78 -8.95 -20.51
C ASP A 79 14.14 -8.51 -19.96
N ASP A 80 14.25 -7.25 -19.49
CA ASP A 80 15.45 -6.71 -18.86
C ASP A 80 15.76 -7.43 -17.55
N VAL A 81 14.74 -7.71 -16.73
CA VAL A 81 14.89 -8.49 -15.49
C VAL A 81 15.38 -9.90 -15.81
N ILE A 82 14.80 -10.58 -16.81
CA ILE A 82 15.27 -11.90 -17.25
C ILE A 82 16.72 -11.84 -17.75
N ALA A 83 17.09 -10.80 -18.50
CA ALA A 83 18.44 -10.61 -19.01
C ALA A 83 19.47 -10.38 -17.88
N SER A 84 19.06 -9.83 -16.74
CA SER A 84 19.92 -9.63 -15.57
C SER A 84 20.41 -10.92 -14.90
N PHE A 85 19.80 -12.06 -15.25
CA PHE A 85 20.16 -13.40 -14.76
C PHE A 85 21.02 -14.20 -15.75
N ARG A 86 21.56 -13.55 -16.79
CA ARG A 86 22.56 -14.17 -17.66
C ARG A 86 23.89 -14.35 -16.92
N PRO A 87 24.68 -15.41 -17.20
CA PRO A 87 25.93 -15.68 -16.51
C PRO A 87 26.87 -14.47 -16.44
N GLU A 88 26.95 -13.68 -17.52
CA GLU A 88 27.78 -12.47 -17.60
C GLU A 88 27.33 -11.38 -16.62
N ALA A 89 26.02 -11.23 -16.41
CA ALA A 89 25.42 -10.22 -15.53
C ALA A 89 25.44 -10.63 -14.03
N LEU A 90 25.73 -11.90 -13.75
CA LEU A 90 25.84 -12.47 -12.41
C LEU A 90 27.28 -12.55 -11.89
N GLN A 91 28.26 -12.25 -12.75
CA GLN A 91 29.66 -12.16 -12.35
C GLN A 91 29.83 -11.20 -11.17
N GLY A 92 30.47 -11.66 -10.10
CA GLY A 92 30.68 -10.89 -8.87
C GLY A 92 29.54 -10.93 -7.84
N LYS A 93 28.40 -11.58 -8.13
CA LYS A 93 27.27 -11.70 -7.18
C LYS A 93 27.28 -12.98 -6.34
N ASN A 94 28.25 -13.88 -6.55
CA ASN A 94 28.33 -15.22 -5.94
C ASN A 94 27.03 -16.04 -6.07
N ILE A 95 26.25 -15.79 -7.14
CA ILE A 95 25.03 -16.52 -7.48
C ILE A 95 25.36 -17.45 -8.65
N THR A 96 25.10 -18.73 -8.47
CA THR A 96 25.19 -19.75 -9.52
C THR A 96 23.78 -20.15 -9.91
N ILE A 97 23.42 -19.96 -11.19
CA ILE A 97 22.18 -20.48 -11.75
C ILE A 97 22.47 -21.81 -12.40
N GLU A 98 21.77 -22.85 -11.96
CA GLU A 98 21.92 -24.22 -12.46
C GLU A 98 20.84 -24.56 -13.49
N ASN A 99 19.63 -24.02 -13.29
CA ASN A 99 18.50 -24.28 -14.17
C ASN A 99 17.79 -22.98 -14.54
N LYS A 100 17.36 -22.89 -15.79
CA LYS A 100 16.50 -21.87 -16.34
C LYS A 100 15.44 -22.57 -17.20
N ARG A 101 14.17 -22.36 -16.89
CA ARG A 101 13.08 -22.98 -17.64
C ARG A 101 11.82 -22.13 -17.63
N ASP A 102 11.00 -22.31 -18.66
CA ASP A 102 9.63 -21.82 -18.65
C ASP A 102 8.86 -22.45 -17.48
N PHE A 103 7.96 -21.65 -16.90
CA PHE A 103 7.19 -22.03 -15.73
C PHE A 103 5.75 -21.56 -15.86
N ASP A 104 4.83 -22.50 -15.96
CA ASP A 104 3.40 -22.20 -16.07
C ASP A 104 2.80 -21.95 -14.68
N LEU A 105 2.10 -20.82 -14.56
CA LEU A 105 1.37 -20.44 -13.35
C LEU A 105 -0.04 -21.03 -13.34
N ALA A 106 -0.64 -21.15 -12.15
CA ALA A 106 -1.99 -21.67 -11.99
C ALA A 106 -3.06 -20.84 -12.72
N ASN A 107 -2.80 -19.55 -12.94
CA ASN A 107 -3.69 -18.65 -13.68
C ASN A 107 -3.52 -18.70 -15.21
N GLY A 108 -2.63 -19.58 -15.73
CA GLY A 108 -2.35 -19.73 -17.16
C GLY A 108 -1.30 -18.78 -17.72
N SER A 109 -0.79 -17.82 -16.93
CA SER A 109 0.33 -16.98 -17.34
C SER A 109 1.64 -17.76 -17.34
N LYS A 110 2.56 -17.35 -18.22
CA LYS A 110 3.93 -17.90 -18.26
C LYS A 110 4.90 -17.05 -17.46
N GLY A 111 5.80 -17.72 -16.76
CA GLY A 111 6.96 -17.14 -16.12
C GLY A 111 8.25 -17.82 -16.54
N MET A 112 9.36 -17.25 -16.12
CA MET A 112 10.70 -17.83 -16.24
C MET A 112 11.19 -18.16 -14.83
N LEU A 113 11.47 -19.44 -14.58
CA LEU A 113 12.01 -19.90 -13.31
C LEU A 113 13.51 -20.16 -13.44
N PHE A 114 14.25 -19.57 -12.52
CA PHE A 114 15.66 -19.82 -12.30
C PHE A 114 15.85 -20.52 -10.96
N SER A 115 16.74 -21.51 -10.89
CA SER A 115 17.14 -22.13 -9.63
C SER A 115 18.63 -22.32 -9.56
N GLY A 116 19.17 -22.32 -8.35
CA GLY A 116 20.56 -22.60 -8.07
C GLY A 116 20.93 -22.20 -6.65
N TYR A 117 22.13 -21.67 -6.48
CA TYR A 117 22.71 -21.42 -5.16
C TYR A 117 23.38 -20.05 -5.07
N GLN A 118 23.45 -19.51 -3.85
CA GLN A 118 24.24 -18.35 -3.53
C GLN A 118 25.16 -18.67 -2.35
N SER A 119 26.46 -18.47 -2.53
CA SER A 119 27.44 -18.66 -1.47
C SER A 119 27.62 -17.37 -0.66
N VAL A 120 27.35 -17.44 0.65
CA VAL A 120 27.55 -16.33 1.59
C VAL A 120 28.48 -16.83 2.69
N GLY A 121 29.76 -16.49 2.59
CA GLY A 121 30.80 -17.06 3.45
C GLY A 121 30.87 -18.59 3.28
N ALA A 122 30.70 -19.34 4.36
CA ALA A 122 30.67 -20.80 4.35
C ALA A 122 29.26 -21.40 4.14
N VAL A 123 28.22 -20.57 4.05
CA VAL A 123 26.83 -21.04 3.95
C VAL A 123 26.38 -21.01 2.48
N ALA A 124 25.89 -22.15 1.99
CA ALA A 124 25.19 -22.24 0.72
C ALA A 124 23.69 -22.00 0.94
N LEU A 125 23.15 -20.98 0.28
CA LEU A 125 21.72 -20.71 0.23
C LEU A 125 21.17 -21.28 -1.07
N LYS A 126 20.18 -22.18 -0.98
CA LYS A 126 19.37 -22.53 -2.16
C LYS A 126 18.54 -21.32 -2.56
N LYS A 127 18.42 -21.06 -3.86
CA LYS A 127 17.74 -19.89 -4.40
C LYS A 127 16.87 -20.26 -5.58
N TRP A 128 15.63 -19.80 -5.56
CA TRP A 128 14.73 -19.80 -6.71
C TRP A 128 14.34 -18.38 -7.03
N ILE A 129 14.27 -18.05 -8.31
CA ILE A 129 13.82 -16.75 -8.78
C ILE A 129 12.80 -17.00 -9.87
N LEU A 130 11.55 -16.64 -9.61
CA LEU A 130 10.49 -16.64 -10.60
C LEU A 130 10.30 -15.22 -11.11
N VAL A 131 10.36 -15.04 -12.43
CA VAL A 131 9.99 -13.79 -13.09
C VAL A 131 8.71 -14.04 -13.89
N ALA A 132 7.62 -13.39 -13.51
CA ALA A 132 6.31 -13.51 -14.16
C ALA A 132 5.74 -12.13 -14.43
N ARG A 133 4.73 -12.01 -15.30
CA ARG A 133 4.04 -10.74 -15.54
C ARG A 133 2.56 -10.92 -15.85
N ASN A 134 1.80 -9.86 -15.64
CA ASN A 134 0.54 -9.60 -16.33
C ASN A 134 0.73 -8.42 -17.31
N ASP A 135 -0.36 -7.83 -17.79
CA ASP A 135 -0.32 -6.75 -18.78
C ASP A 135 0.32 -5.45 -18.25
N THR A 136 0.27 -5.20 -16.94
CA THR A 136 0.70 -3.92 -16.33
C THR A 136 1.95 -4.05 -15.46
N THR A 137 2.17 -5.21 -14.85
CA THR A 137 3.14 -5.46 -13.79
C THR A 137 3.94 -6.71 -14.08
N ALA A 138 5.27 -6.64 -13.89
CA ALA A 138 6.12 -7.82 -13.77
C ALA A 138 6.53 -8.00 -12.30
N ALA A 139 6.62 -9.25 -11.88
CA ALA A 139 7.01 -9.67 -10.54
C ALA A 139 8.29 -10.48 -10.59
N MET A 140 9.24 -10.17 -9.71
CA MET A 140 10.39 -11.00 -9.41
C MET A 140 10.23 -11.56 -8.00
N VAL A 141 10.00 -12.86 -7.89
CA VAL A 141 9.83 -13.57 -6.62
C VAL A 141 11.09 -14.36 -6.33
N THR A 142 11.80 -13.99 -5.28
CA THR A 142 13.02 -14.66 -4.83
C THR A 142 12.73 -15.48 -3.59
N VAL A 143 12.91 -16.80 -3.69
CA VAL A 143 12.90 -17.72 -2.55
C VAL A 143 14.33 -18.05 -2.19
N GLN A 144 14.66 -18.01 -0.90
CA GLN A 144 15.99 -18.41 -0.43
C GLN A 144 15.95 -19.03 0.97
N PHE A 145 16.79 -20.03 1.19
CA PHE A 145 16.99 -20.67 2.50
C PHE A 145 18.32 -21.45 2.53
N PRO A 146 18.91 -21.70 3.72
CA PRO A 146 20.09 -22.55 3.84
C PRO A 146 19.83 -23.96 3.34
N GLU A 147 20.80 -24.59 2.70
CA GLU A 147 20.66 -25.98 2.21
C GLU A 147 20.21 -26.97 3.30
N ALA A 148 20.63 -26.75 4.55
CA ALA A 148 20.19 -27.55 5.70
C ALA A 148 18.67 -27.52 5.95
N ALA A 149 17.96 -26.50 5.46
CA ALA A 149 16.51 -26.36 5.60
C ALA A 149 15.72 -27.09 4.49
N THR A 150 16.38 -27.74 3.53
CA THR A 150 15.72 -28.41 2.38
C THR A 150 14.71 -29.48 2.80
N ALA A 151 14.91 -30.16 3.92
CA ALA A 151 13.94 -31.13 4.43
C ALA A 151 12.60 -30.49 4.81
N GLY A 152 12.61 -29.23 5.26
CA GLY A 152 11.40 -28.44 5.56
C GLY A 152 10.85 -27.68 4.36
N TYR A 153 11.67 -27.44 3.33
CA TYR A 153 11.32 -26.73 2.10
C TYR A 153 11.80 -27.52 0.89
N SER A 154 11.07 -28.60 0.55
CA SER A 154 11.38 -29.40 -0.63
C SER A 154 11.17 -28.59 -1.90
N ASP A 155 11.90 -28.94 -2.97
CA ASP A 155 11.79 -28.27 -4.26
C ASP A 155 10.35 -28.27 -4.79
N ALA A 156 9.61 -29.38 -4.59
CA ALA A 156 8.20 -29.49 -4.98
C ALA A 156 7.29 -28.51 -4.20
N MET A 157 7.56 -28.30 -2.90
CA MET A 157 6.82 -27.34 -2.09
C MET A 157 7.07 -25.90 -2.54
N ILE A 158 8.33 -25.58 -2.85
CA ILE A 158 8.69 -24.25 -3.37
C ILE A 158 8.05 -24.01 -4.73
N GLU A 159 8.09 -25.00 -5.64
CA GLU A 159 7.43 -24.89 -6.93
C GLU A 159 5.91 -24.77 -6.81
N ALA A 160 5.27 -25.45 -5.84
CA ALA A 160 3.85 -25.28 -5.59
C ALA A 160 3.51 -23.85 -5.17
N ALA A 161 4.28 -23.28 -4.23
CA ALA A 161 4.10 -21.89 -3.81
C ALA A 161 4.33 -20.91 -4.96
N LEU A 162 5.39 -21.09 -5.76
CA LEU A 162 5.67 -20.26 -6.93
C LEU A 162 4.59 -20.40 -8.02
N ARG A 163 3.99 -21.58 -8.18
CA ARG A 163 2.89 -21.81 -9.14
C ARG A 163 1.58 -21.16 -8.72
N SER A 164 1.37 -20.99 -7.42
CA SER A 164 0.22 -20.25 -6.86
C SER A 164 0.31 -18.73 -7.04
N LEU A 165 1.41 -18.22 -7.61
CA LEU A 165 1.58 -16.79 -7.87
C LEU A 165 0.39 -16.25 -8.65
N THR A 166 -0.21 -15.20 -8.11
CA THR A 166 -1.35 -14.52 -8.70
C THR A 166 -1.15 -13.02 -8.69
N PHE A 167 -1.75 -12.38 -9.67
CA PHE A 167 -1.77 -10.93 -9.81
C PHE A 167 -3.19 -10.46 -9.55
N ARG A 168 -3.33 -9.38 -8.79
CA ARG A 168 -4.54 -8.57 -8.77
C ARG A 168 -4.24 -7.22 -9.41
N ALA A 169 -5.27 -6.59 -9.97
CA ALA A 169 -5.10 -5.21 -10.41
C ALA A 169 -4.68 -4.34 -9.19
N PRO A 170 -3.67 -3.47 -9.33
CA PRO A 170 -3.46 -2.43 -8.33
C PRO A 170 -4.73 -1.58 -8.26
N PRO A 171 -5.07 -0.99 -7.08
CA PRO A 171 -6.21 -0.10 -7.00
C PRO A 171 -6.04 1.04 -8.00
N THR A 172 -7.09 1.30 -8.77
CA THR A 172 -7.15 2.44 -9.69
C THR A 172 -7.01 3.74 -8.90
N GLN A 173 -6.59 4.81 -9.59
CA GLN A 173 -6.51 6.13 -8.97
C GLN A 173 -7.84 6.55 -8.31
N ASP A 174 -8.97 6.25 -8.96
CA ASP A 174 -10.30 6.55 -8.43
C ASP A 174 -10.64 5.71 -7.20
N GLU A 175 -10.29 4.43 -7.16
CA GLU A 175 -10.43 3.60 -5.96
C GLU A 175 -9.56 4.10 -4.81
N MET A 176 -8.34 4.58 -5.10
CA MET A 176 -7.48 5.19 -4.10
C MET A 176 -8.06 6.50 -3.56
N LEU A 177 -8.60 7.37 -4.43
CA LEU A 177 -9.31 8.59 -4.03
C LEU A 177 -10.56 8.29 -3.21
N ALA A 178 -11.30 7.24 -3.56
CA ALA A 178 -12.49 6.80 -2.83
C ALA A 178 -12.16 6.30 -1.40
N ARG A 179 -10.90 5.91 -1.13
CA ARG A 179 -10.44 5.48 0.20
C ARG A 179 -9.97 6.62 1.10
N LEU A 180 -9.80 7.83 0.56
CA LEU A 180 -9.38 8.98 1.37
C LEU A 180 -10.46 9.33 2.42
N PRO A 181 -10.08 9.89 3.58
CA PRO A 181 -11.03 10.34 4.60
C PRO A 181 -11.71 11.67 4.24
N PHE A 182 -11.72 12.03 2.96
CA PHE A 182 -12.38 13.20 2.41
C PHE A 182 -12.74 12.97 0.95
N SER A 183 -13.64 13.79 0.44
CA SER A 183 -14.03 13.88 -0.97
C SER A 183 -13.70 15.25 -1.53
N ILE A 184 -13.62 15.36 -2.86
CA ILE A 184 -13.41 16.61 -3.58
C ILE A 184 -14.56 16.75 -4.57
N ALA A 185 -15.45 17.73 -4.35
CA ALA A 185 -16.65 17.91 -5.16
C ALA A 185 -16.39 18.64 -6.49
N ASN A 186 -15.52 19.65 -6.48
CA ASN A 186 -15.13 20.42 -7.67
C ASN A 186 -13.60 20.46 -7.76
N MET A 187 -13.06 20.18 -8.95
CA MET A 187 -11.63 20.16 -9.20
C MET A 187 -11.05 21.50 -9.67
N GLU A 188 -11.87 22.47 -10.09
CA GLU A 188 -11.40 23.82 -10.48
C GLU A 188 -10.28 23.83 -11.54
N GLY A 189 -10.34 22.87 -12.48
CA GLY A 189 -9.34 22.68 -13.54
C GLY A 189 -8.07 21.95 -13.09
N TYR A 190 -8.04 21.43 -11.87
CA TYR A 190 -7.01 20.50 -11.41
C TYR A 190 -7.37 19.05 -11.77
N HIS A 191 -6.36 18.19 -11.84
CA HIS A 191 -6.54 16.75 -11.88
C HIS A 191 -5.63 16.09 -10.86
N VAL A 192 -5.96 14.84 -10.53
CA VAL A 192 -5.18 14.07 -9.57
C VAL A 192 -3.89 13.63 -10.24
N LEU A 193 -2.78 14.11 -9.68
CA LEU A 193 -1.44 13.70 -10.09
C LEU A 193 -1.00 12.45 -9.31
N LYS A 194 -1.29 12.41 -8.00
CA LYS A 194 -0.92 11.28 -7.15
C LYS A 194 -1.75 11.22 -5.87
N VAL A 195 -2.18 10.02 -5.50
CA VAL A 195 -2.68 9.74 -4.14
C VAL A 195 -1.51 9.32 -3.25
N LEU A 196 -1.37 9.97 -2.10
CA LEU A 196 -0.26 9.80 -1.16
C LEU A 196 -0.76 9.03 0.06
N GLY A 197 -0.50 7.72 0.06
CA GLY A 197 -0.97 6.81 1.11
C GLY A 197 -2.50 6.78 1.18
N ALA A 198 -3.03 6.72 2.40
CA ALA A 198 -4.48 6.66 2.65
C ALA A 198 -5.07 7.98 3.19
N SER A 199 -4.32 9.09 3.13
CA SER A 199 -4.75 10.34 3.80
C SER A 199 -4.44 11.62 3.03
N ALA A 200 -3.79 11.56 1.87
CA ALA A 200 -3.43 12.76 1.12
C ALA A 200 -3.54 12.56 -0.40
N VAL A 201 -3.72 13.66 -1.10
CA VAL A 201 -3.71 13.74 -2.57
C VAL A 201 -2.94 14.97 -3.02
N LEU A 202 -2.19 14.81 -4.10
CA LEU A 202 -1.53 15.86 -4.85
C LEU A 202 -2.28 16.06 -6.17
N LEU A 203 -2.71 17.28 -6.39
CA LEU A 203 -3.42 17.74 -7.57
C LEU A 203 -2.53 18.72 -8.33
N VAL A 204 -2.67 18.77 -9.64
CA VAL A 204 -1.96 19.73 -10.50
C VAL A 204 -2.95 20.35 -11.49
N LYS A 205 -2.72 21.61 -11.86
CA LYS A 205 -3.59 22.34 -12.80
C LYS A 205 -3.02 22.30 -14.22
N GLY A 206 -3.86 22.08 -15.22
CA GLY A 206 -3.45 22.04 -16.63
C GLY A 206 -3.15 20.62 -17.14
N GLU A 207 -2.26 20.46 -18.11
CA GLU A 207 -1.98 19.15 -18.74
C GLU A 207 -0.72 18.45 -18.18
N GLY A 208 -0.16 18.96 -17.09
CA GLY A 208 1.03 18.38 -16.47
C GLY A 208 0.84 16.92 -16.07
N THR A 209 1.70 16.04 -16.58
CA THR A 209 1.76 14.62 -16.20
C THR A 209 3.16 14.27 -15.68
N GLY A 210 3.23 13.27 -14.79
CA GLY A 210 4.52 12.82 -14.24
C GLY A 210 5.11 13.73 -13.13
N PRO A 211 6.33 13.42 -12.67
CA PRO A 211 6.92 14.04 -11.48
C PRO A 211 7.24 15.54 -11.65
N ASP A 212 7.53 15.98 -12.88
CA ASP A 212 7.93 17.37 -13.16
C ASP A 212 6.73 18.33 -13.25
N ALA A 213 5.50 17.80 -13.28
CA ALA A 213 4.28 18.61 -13.38
C ALA A 213 4.15 19.65 -12.25
N VAL A 214 4.65 19.35 -11.04
CA VAL A 214 4.64 20.29 -9.91
C VAL A 214 5.65 21.44 -10.03
N VAL A 215 6.64 21.31 -10.92
CA VAL A 215 7.64 22.35 -11.20
C VAL A 215 7.09 23.34 -12.25
N GLU A 216 6.34 22.82 -13.21
CA GLU A 216 5.86 23.59 -14.37
C GLU A 216 4.48 24.22 -14.14
N HIS A 217 3.67 23.63 -13.26
CA HIS A 217 2.27 24.01 -13.08
C HIS A 217 1.91 24.30 -11.62
N PRO A 218 0.86 25.13 -11.38
CA PRO A 218 0.25 25.25 -10.06
C PRO A 218 -0.20 23.89 -9.54
N TYR A 219 0.05 23.63 -8.26
CA TYR A 219 -0.33 22.37 -7.61
C TYR A 219 -1.04 22.62 -6.28
N PHE A 220 -1.79 21.62 -5.85
CA PHE A 220 -2.57 21.65 -4.62
C PHE A 220 -2.44 20.33 -3.88
N ILE A 221 -2.24 20.39 -2.57
CA ILE A 221 -2.13 19.21 -1.70
C ILE A 221 -3.26 19.29 -0.67
N ALA A 222 -4.09 18.24 -0.61
CA ALA A 222 -5.05 18.05 0.47
C ALA A 222 -4.64 16.83 1.30
N SER A 223 -4.63 16.97 2.62
CA SER A 223 -4.19 15.91 3.53
C SER A 223 -4.92 15.96 4.87
N VAL A 224 -5.26 14.80 5.41
CA VAL A 224 -5.84 14.67 6.76
C VAL A 224 -4.80 14.10 7.71
N ALA A 225 -4.62 14.78 8.84
CA ALA A 225 -3.78 14.33 9.93
C ALA A 225 -4.64 14.08 11.17
N ARG A 226 -4.34 13.01 11.90
CA ARG A 226 -5.03 12.68 13.16
C ARG A 226 -4.44 13.50 14.32
N GLY A 227 -5.28 13.79 15.30
CA GLY A 227 -4.91 14.49 16.52
C GLY A 227 -5.84 15.65 16.82
N ASP A 228 -6.13 15.84 18.11
CA ASP A 228 -6.81 17.03 18.61
C ASP A 228 -5.80 18.17 18.77
N VAL A 229 -6.08 19.30 18.13
CA VAL A 229 -5.25 20.50 18.24
C VAL A 229 -5.97 21.53 19.10
N ARG A 230 -5.35 21.87 20.24
CA ARG A 230 -5.88 22.87 21.16
C ARG A 230 -5.91 24.23 20.49
N GLU A 231 -6.87 25.07 20.85
CA GLU A 231 -7.11 26.35 20.17
C GLU A 231 -5.87 27.26 20.17
N GLU A 232 -5.19 27.32 21.31
CA GLU A 232 -3.95 28.07 21.52
C GLU A 232 -2.77 27.57 20.68
N GLU A 233 -2.81 26.32 20.21
CA GLU A 233 -1.73 25.72 19.41
C GLU A 233 -1.93 25.92 17.90
N ARG A 234 -3.15 26.22 17.45
CA ARG A 234 -3.54 26.21 16.02
C ARG A 234 -2.70 27.13 15.15
N ASP A 235 -2.46 28.35 15.60
CA ASP A 235 -1.61 29.32 14.88
C ASP A 235 -0.16 28.83 14.78
N SER A 236 0.40 28.34 15.89
CA SER A 236 1.76 27.80 15.93
C SER A 236 1.90 26.57 15.00
N LEU A 237 0.89 25.71 14.96
CA LEU A 237 0.84 24.56 14.07
C LEU A 237 0.83 25.01 12.62
N ALA A 238 0.00 25.99 12.24
CA ALA A 238 -0.07 26.49 10.88
C ALA A 238 1.26 27.08 10.41
N LYS A 239 1.93 27.87 11.25
CA LYS A 239 3.26 28.45 10.99
C LYS A 239 4.35 27.39 10.82
N ARG A 240 4.34 26.32 11.62
CA ARG A 240 5.27 25.19 11.45
C ARG A 240 4.95 24.38 10.20
N ALA A 241 3.67 24.13 9.94
CA ALA A 241 3.23 23.28 8.85
C ALA A 241 3.52 23.92 7.48
N ILE A 242 3.43 25.25 7.31
CA ILE A 242 3.71 25.86 6.00
C ILE A 242 5.19 25.73 5.60
N ALA A 243 6.11 25.56 6.56
CA ALA A 243 7.52 25.34 6.26
C ALA A 243 7.82 23.95 5.65
N THR A 244 6.86 23.01 5.65
CA THR A 244 7.05 21.65 5.12
C THR A 244 6.49 21.47 3.70
N VAL A 245 6.15 22.57 3.02
CA VAL A 245 5.64 22.51 1.65
C VAL A 245 6.74 21.97 0.72
N PRO A 246 6.47 20.90 -0.06
CA PRO A 246 7.46 20.31 -0.94
C PRO A 246 7.73 21.23 -2.14
N GLY A 247 8.94 21.19 -2.68
CA GLY A 247 9.32 21.90 -3.91
C GLY A 247 9.64 23.38 -3.77
N VAL A 248 9.58 23.94 -2.55
CA VAL A 248 9.84 25.36 -2.29
C VAL A 248 11.01 25.59 -1.34
N LYS A 249 11.69 26.72 -1.48
CA LYS A 249 12.74 27.23 -0.59
C LYS A 249 12.50 28.72 -0.27
N ASN A 250 13.29 29.28 0.66
CA ASN A 250 13.24 30.70 1.03
C ASN A 250 11.85 31.20 1.43
N LEU A 251 11.05 30.35 2.08
CA LEU A 251 9.66 30.66 2.43
C LEU A 251 9.58 31.78 3.48
N ARG A 252 8.79 32.81 3.18
CA ARG A 252 8.51 33.95 4.06
C ARG A 252 7.01 34.16 4.18
N ILE A 253 6.50 34.04 5.41
CA ILE A 253 5.09 34.33 5.71
C ILE A 253 4.84 35.83 5.51
N GLU A 254 3.84 36.15 4.71
CA GLU A 254 3.41 37.53 4.42
C GLU A 254 2.22 37.93 5.30
N ARG A 255 1.27 37.00 5.46
CA ARG A 255 0.08 37.17 6.30
C ARG A 255 -0.46 35.82 6.75
N GLY A 256 -1.25 35.84 7.81
CA GLY A 256 -2.00 34.67 8.26
C GLY A 256 -2.86 34.99 9.47
N GLY A 257 -3.87 34.15 9.71
CA GLY A 257 -4.78 34.33 10.81
C GLY A 257 -5.98 33.39 10.79
N PRO A 258 -6.84 33.47 11.81
CA PRO A 258 -8.05 32.66 11.90
C PRO A 258 -9.04 32.98 10.79
N LEU A 259 -9.65 31.94 10.24
CA LEU A 259 -10.82 32.04 9.38
C LEU A 259 -11.83 30.94 9.69
N ARG A 260 -13.00 31.01 9.04
CA ARG A 260 -13.95 29.88 8.97
C ARG A 260 -13.88 29.26 7.58
N ILE A 261 -13.71 27.94 7.53
CA ILE A 261 -13.67 27.15 6.28
C ILE A 261 -14.83 26.16 6.37
N GLY A 262 -15.85 26.29 5.52
CA GLY A 262 -17.07 25.48 5.63
C GLY A 262 -17.74 25.58 7.01
N GLY A 263 -17.68 26.76 7.65
CA GLY A 263 -18.18 26.99 9.02
C GLY A 263 -17.29 26.45 10.16
N GLN A 264 -16.30 25.61 9.86
CA GLN A 264 -15.38 25.07 10.85
C GLN A 264 -14.23 26.06 11.15
N PRO A 265 -13.67 26.06 12.38
CA PRO A 265 -12.48 26.84 12.69
C PRO A 265 -11.31 26.47 11.78
N GLY A 266 -10.61 27.46 11.27
CA GLY A 266 -9.40 27.25 10.48
C GLY A 266 -8.39 28.37 10.60
N ILE A 267 -7.22 28.15 10.02
CA ILE A 267 -6.15 29.15 9.88
C ILE A 267 -5.74 29.22 8.41
N GLU A 268 -5.66 30.44 7.88
CA GLU A 268 -5.04 30.73 6.58
C GLU A 268 -3.63 31.28 6.82
N VAL A 269 -2.68 30.86 6.00
CA VAL A 269 -1.34 31.45 5.93
C VAL A 269 -0.97 31.62 4.47
N ILE A 270 -0.54 32.83 4.10
CA ILE A 270 -0.01 33.16 2.78
C ILE A 270 1.47 33.49 2.93
N ALA A 271 2.30 32.91 2.06
CA ALA A 271 3.74 33.10 2.04
C ALA A 271 4.27 33.29 0.62
N SER A 272 5.36 34.04 0.49
CA SER A 272 6.22 33.99 -0.69
C SER A 272 7.26 32.89 -0.51
N ALA A 273 7.71 32.31 -1.62
CA ALA A 273 8.78 31.32 -1.66
C ALA A 273 9.45 31.33 -3.04
N GLU A 274 10.45 30.48 -3.23
CA GLU A 274 11.08 30.22 -4.53
C GLU A 274 11.00 28.73 -4.85
N GLU A 275 10.88 28.39 -6.13
CA GLU A 275 11.01 27.00 -6.57
C GLU A 275 12.46 26.51 -6.33
N VAL A 276 12.60 25.28 -5.83
CA VAL A 276 13.89 24.79 -5.31
C VAL A 276 14.98 24.75 -6.37
N GLN A 277 14.67 24.32 -7.60
CA GLN A 277 15.66 24.15 -8.67
C GLN A 277 15.94 25.44 -9.43
N SER A 278 14.91 26.07 -9.97
CA SER A 278 14.96 27.23 -10.87
C SER A 278 15.06 28.57 -10.15
N GLY A 279 14.69 28.64 -8.87
CA GLY A 279 14.63 29.90 -8.11
C GLY A 279 13.49 30.83 -8.55
N LYS A 280 12.56 30.36 -9.40
CA LYS A 280 11.42 31.16 -9.84
C LYS A 280 10.54 31.54 -8.63
N PRO A 281 10.02 32.79 -8.58
CA PRO A 281 9.21 33.24 -7.47
C PRO A 281 7.85 32.53 -7.45
N LEU A 282 7.51 31.98 -6.28
CA LEU A 282 6.26 31.29 -6.00
C LEU A 282 5.51 31.98 -4.86
N LYS A 283 4.21 31.74 -4.82
CA LYS A 283 3.34 32.05 -3.68
C LYS A 283 2.69 30.77 -3.19
N VAL A 284 2.56 30.67 -1.87
CA VAL A 284 1.99 29.53 -1.17
C VAL A 284 0.79 30.01 -0.35
N ALA A 285 -0.34 29.35 -0.53
CA ALA A 285 -1.50 29.48 0.32
C ALA A 285 -1.70 28.18 1.10
N GLN A 286 -1.80 28.27 2.43
CA GLN A 286 -2.14 27.14 3.29
C GLN A 286 -3.42 27.44 4.05
N TRP A 287 -4.29 26.44 4.10
CA TRP A 287 -5.44 26.38 4.99
C TRP A 287 -5.35 25.15 5.88
N ILE A 288 -5.61 25.32 7.17
CA ILE A 288 -5.83 24.21 8.08
C ILE A 288 -7.25 24.35 8.64
N ARG A 289 -8.10 23.36 8.37
CA ARG A 289 -9.46 23.26 8.92
C ARG A 289 -9.46 22.24 10.05
N PHE A 290 -9.84 22.68 11.25
CA PHE A 290 -9.78 21.86 12.47
C PHE A 290 -11.12 21.15 12.72
N SER A 291 -11.03 19.88 13.09
CA SER A 291 -12.15 19.04 13.50
C SER A 291 -11.80 18.29 14.78
N ARG A 292 -12.75 17.53 15.34
CA ARG A 292 -12.47 16.67 16.50
C ARG A 292 -11.70 15.43 16.04
N GLY A 293 -10.56 15.17 16.67
CA GLY A 293 -9.69 14.01 16.42
C GLY A 293 -8.84 14.10 15.14
N ASN A 294 -8.98 15.15 14.33
CA ASN A 294 -8.19 15.35 13.11
C ASN A 294 -8.19 16.82 12.66
N TYR A 295 -7.33 17.13 11.68
CA TYR A 295 -7.40 18.37 10.92
C TYR A 295 -7.11 18.09 9.44
N LEU A 296 -7.76 18.88 8.57
CA LEU A 296 -7.54 18.89 7.13
C LEU A 296 -6.56 20.02 6.80
N ARG A 297 -5.40 19.69 6.25
CA ARG A 297 -4.42 20.63 5.72
C ARG A 297 -4.51 20.66 4.21
N MET A 298 -4.69 21.86 3.68
CA MET A 298 -4.79 22.17 2.26
C MET A 298 -3.71 23.18 1.91
N VAL A 299 -2.94 22.93 0.86
CA VAL A 299 -1.85 23.81 0.42
C VAL A 299 -1.94 24.00 -1.08
N GLY A 300 -2.06 25.23 -1.53
CA GLY A 300 -1.91 25.61 -2.93
C GLY A 300 -0.59 26.33 -3.17
N VAL A 301 0.07 26.03 -4.29
CA VAL A 301 1.29 26.70 -4.73
C VAL A 301 1.14 27.10 -6.19
N ALA A 302 1.50 28.35 -6.51
CA ALA A 302 1.46 28.88 -7.87
C ALA A 302 2.60 29.88 -8.12
N PRO A 303 2.95 30.15 -9.38
CA PRO A 303 3.84 31.24 -9.75
C PRO A 303 3.33 32.58 -9.21
N ALA A 304 4.25 33.43 -8.75
CA ALA A 304 3.89 34.69 -8.08
C ALA A 304 3.15 35.68 -8.98
N ASP A 305 3.43 35.68 -10.29
CA ASP A 305 2.83 36.55 -11.31
C ASP A 305 1.38 36.20 -11.67
N SER A 306 0.99 34.95 -11.44
CA SER A 306 -0.35 34.41 -11.72
C SER A 306 -1.06 33.93 -10.45
N PHE A 307 -0.56 34.33 -9.27
CA PHE A 307 -1.06 33.82 -8.00
C PHE A 307 -2.54 34.16 -7.79
N ASP A 308 -2.98 35.39 -8.06
CA ASP A 308 -4.36 35.80 -7.75
C ASP A 308 -5.40 34.96 -8.50
N ALA A 309 -5.19 34.73 -9.79
CA ALA A 309 -6.08 33.87 -10.59
C ALA A 309 -6.08 32.41 -10.12
N ASN A 310 -4.92 31.91 -9.69
CA ASN A 310 -4.81 30.55 -9.15
C ASN A 310 -5.38 30.44 -7.73
N PHE A 311 -5.24 31.50 -6.92
CA PHE A 311 -5.72 31.56 -5.54
C PHE A 311 -7.24 31.39 -5.48
N ASP A 312 -7.97 32.00 -6.41
CA ASP A 312 -9.43 31.82 -6.49
C ASP A 312 -9.82 30.38 -6.79
N ALA A 313 -9.16 29.72 -7.74
CA ALA A 313 -9.36 28.30 -8.03
C ALA A 313 -8.99 27.40 -6.83
N MET A 314 -7.89 27.72 -6.13
CA MET A 314 -7.47 27.00 -4.92
C MET A 314 -8.48 27.16 -3.77
N ARG A 315 -9.12 28.33 -3.65
CA ARG A 315 -10.23 28.53 -2.70
C ARG A 315 -11.45 27.71 -3.07
N GLY A 316 -11.80 27.63 -4.36
CA GLY A 316 -12.85 26.75 -4.86
C GLY A 316 -12.59 25.28 -4.50
N LEU A 317 -11.37 24.79 -4.73
CA LEU A 317 -10.93 23.47 -4.30
C LEU A 317 -11.06 23.27 -2.79
N ARG A 318 -10.51 24.21 -2.00
CA ARG A 318 -10.59 24.18 -0.53
C ARG A 318 -12.04 24.04 -0.05
N ASP A 319 -12.94 24.82 -0.63
CA ASP A 319 -14.35 24.85 -0.25
C ASP A 319 -15.12 23.62 -0.76
N GLY A 320 -14.61 22.95 -1.80
CA GLY A 320 -15.15 21.68 -2.32
C GLY A 320 -14.63 20.42 -1.62
N ILE A 321 -13.70 20.53 -0.66
CA ILE A 321 -13.17 19.37 0.07
C ILE A 321 -13.98 19.13 1.34
N GLU A 322 -14.58 17.94 1.45
CA GLU A 322 -15.41 17.56 2.60
C GLU A 322 -14.89 16.28 3.27
N LEU A 323 -14.73 16.33 4.60
CA LEU A 323 -14.33 15.15 5.39
C LEU A 323 -15.44 14.09 5.36
N ARG A 324 -15.05 12.82 5.36
CA ARG A 324 -15.96 11.66 5.47
C ARG A 324 -16.08 11.17 6.90
#